data_AF-A0A559RSR4-F1
#
_entry.id   AF-A0A559RSR4-F1
#
_cell.length_a   1.000
_cell.length_b   1.000
_cell.length_c   1.000
_cell.angle_alpha   90.00
_cell.angle_beta   90.00
_cell.angle_gamma   90.00
#
_symmetry.space_group_name_H-M   'P 1'
#
loop_
_entity.id
_entity.type
_entity.pdbx_description
1 polymer ?
#
loop_
_entity_poly.entity_id
_entity_poly.type
_entity_poly.pdbx_seq_one_letter_code
_entity_poly.pdbx_strand_id
1 'polypeptide(L)'
;MKKIYSLNKILIIINIGLFIIPYFGLLFMIITGVVQIILFFIYVMKWNQIPQSNKKQLLVYVAICLIIFIGIYYSSASEYYNDLILSMLLIISGLLELYFLYISKKLSDLYLKSNVNGPQS
;
A
#
# COMPACT_ATOMS: atom_id res chain seq x y z
N MET A 1 12.98 -7.89 -5.22
CA MET A 1 12.23 -6.70 -4.76
C MET A 1 11.82 -5.78 -5.92
N LYS A 2 12.67 -5.54 -6.93
CA LYS A 2 12.38 -4.65 -8.08
C LYS A 2 11.07 -4.93 -8.83
N LYS A 3 10.72 -6.21 -9.05
CA LYS A 3 9.44 -6.60 -9.69
C LYS A 3 8.21 -6.18 -8.87
N ILE A 4 8.28 -6.28 -7.54
CA ILE A 4 7.19 -5.87 -6.62
C ILE A 4 6.96 -4.36 -6.72
N TYR A 5 8.03 -3.57 -6.69
CA TYR A 5 7.95 -2.13 -6.89
C TYR A 5 7.40 -1.75 -8.26
N SER A 6 7.87 -2.40 -9.32
CA SER A 6 7.40 -2.12 -10.68
C SER A 6 5.91 -2.42 -10.83
N LEU A 7 5.43 -3.53 -10.28
CA LEU A 7 4.00 -3.88 -10.29
C LEU A 7 3.18 -2.86 -9.50
N ASN A 8 3.60 -2.52 -8.27
CA ASN A 8 2.89 -1.52 -7.45
C ASN A 8 2.85 -0.15 -8.13
N LYS A 9 3.94 0.26 -8.79
CA LYS A 9 4.01 1.52 -9.54
C LYS A 9 3.02 1.55 -10.70
N ILE A 10 2.96 0.47 -11.50
CA ILE A 10 2.05 0.38 -12.65
C ILE A 10 0.60 0.45 -12.18
N LEU A 11 0.26 -0.28 -11.11
CA LEU A 11 -1.10 -0.29 -10.54
C LEU A 11 -1.55 1.11 -10.10
N ILE A 12 -0.70 1.85 -9.38
CA ILE A 12 -1.00 3.23 -8.96
C ILE A 12 -1.22 4.15 -10.17
N ILE A 13 -0.37 4.04 -11.21
CA ILE A 13 -0.52 4.85 -12.43
C ILE A 13 -1.84 4.55 -13.12
N ILE A 14 -2.21 3.28 -13.24
CA ILE A 14 -3.50 2.87 -13.81
C ILE A 14 -4.64 3.40 -12.94
N ASN A 15 -4.55 3.28 -11.61
CA ASN A 15 -5.58 3.75 -10.69
C ASN A 15 -5.82 5.26 -10.83
N ILE A 16 -4.75 6.06 -10.83
CA ILE A 16 -4.82 7.52 -11.05
C ILE A 16 -5.44 7.86 -12.42
N GLY A 17 -5.06 7.13 -13.48
CA GLY A 17 -5.66 7.31 -14.81
C GLY A 17 -7.15 7.01 -14.82
N LEU A 18 -7.58 5.96 -14.11
CA LEU A 18 -8.98 5.55 -14.00
C LEU A 18 -9.80 6.50 -13.12
N PHE A 19 -9.19 7.27 -12.23
CA PHE A 19 -9.88 8.33 -11.48
C PHE A 19 -10.39 9.48 -12.35
N ILE A 20 -9.85 9.65 -13.57
CA ILE A 20 -10.35 10.63 -14.55
C ILE A 20 -11.72 10.18 -15.10
N ILE A 21 -11.99 8.87 -15.11
CA ILE A 21 -13.25 8.31 -15.55
C ILE A 21 -14.17 8.17 -14.32
N PRO A 22 -15.39 8.77 -14.34
CA PRO A 22 -16.32 8.68 -13.21
C PRO A 22 -16.54 7.24 -12.76
N TYR A 23 -16.51 7.01 -11.44
CA TYR A 23 -16.73 5.71 -10.77
C TYR A 23 -15.68 4.61 -11.02
N PHE A 24 -14.94 4.64 -12.13
CA PHE A 24 -13.93 3.62 -12.46
C PHE A 24 -12.74 3.65 -11.50
N GLY A 25 -12.25 4.83 -11.11
CA GLY A 25 -11.17 4.95 -10.13
C GLY A 25 -11.54 4.33 -8.78
N LEU A 26 -12.77 4.51 -8.31
CA LEU A 26 -13.26 3.92 -7.04
C LEU A 26 -13.33 2.39 -7.11
N LEU A 27 -13.86 1.84 -8.21
CA LEU A 27 -13.88 0.39 -8.45
C LEU A 27 -12.47 -0.20 -8.51
N PHE A 28 -11.56 0.47 -9.22
CA PHE A 28 -10.18 0.00 -9.37
C PHE A 28 -9.36 0.14 -8.08
N MET A 29 -9.74 1.05 -7.19
CA MET A 29 -9.14 1.19 -5.86
C MET A 29 -9.30 -0.08 -5.02
N ILE A 30 -10.44 -0.78 -5.12
CA ILE A 30 -10.66 -2.07 -4.46
C ILE A 30 -9.69 -3.12 -5.02
N ILE A 31 -9.59 -3.22 -6.34
CA ILE A 31 -8.67 -4.16 -7.02
C ILE A 31 -7.23 -3.87 -6.60
N THR A 32 -6.85 -2.59 -6.58
CA THR A 32 -5.49 -2.17 -6.23
C THR A 32 -5.19 -2.49 -4.76
N GLY A 33 -6.14 -2.27 -3.86
CA GLY A 33 -6.04 -2.68 -2.45
C GLY A 33 -5.79 -4.18 -2.28
N VAL A 34 -6.53 -5.03 -3.00
CA VAL A 34 -6.32 -6.49 -2.97
C VAL A 34 -4.91 -6.86 -3.44
N VAL A 35 -4.44 -6.25 -4.53
CA VAL A 35 -3.08 -6.53 -5.02
C VAL A 35 -2.04 -6.04 -4.02
N GLN A 36 -2.24 -4.88 -3.36
CA GLN A 36 -1.33 -4.40 -2.32
C GLN A 36 -1.23 -5.34 -1.13
N ILE A 37 -2.34 -5.95 -0.70
CA ILE A 37 -2.34 -6.99 0.33
C ILE A 37 -1.47 -8.18 -0.10
N ILE A 38 -1.62 -8.66 -1.34
CA ILE A 38 -0.80 -9.75 -1.89
C ILE A 38 0.70 -9.36 -1.89
N LEU A 39 1.02 -8.16 -2.38
CA LEU A 39 2.41 -7.66 -2.40
C LEU A 39 2.98 -7.52 -0.98
N PHE A 40 2.16 -7.12 -0.02
CA PHE A 40 2.53 -7.09 1.40
C PHE A 40 2.86 -8.48 1.93
N PHE A 41 2.04 -9.50 1.67
CA PHE A 41 2.34 -10.88 2.05
C PHE A 41 3.66 -11.38 1.45
N ILE A 42 3.96 -11.01 0.20
CA ILE A 42 5.26 -11.32 -0.42
C ILE A 42 6.43 -10.67 0.36
N TYR A 43 6.25 -9.44 0.87
CA TYR A 43 7.25 -8.82 1.76
C TYR A 43 7.39 -9.56 3.09
N VAL A 44 6.28 -10.03 3.67
CA VAL A 44 6.29 -10.83 4.91
C VAL A 44 7.02 -12.16 4.69
N MET A 45 6.83 -12.86 3.57
CA MET A 45 7.59 -14.07 3.25
C MET A 45 9.10 -13.83 3.16
N LYS A 46 9.52 -12.58 2.89
CA LYS A 46 10.93 -12.16 2.83
C LYS A 46 11.37 -11.36 4.05
N TRP A 47 10.66 -11.48 5.17
CA TRP A 47 10.89 -10.67 6.38
C TRP A 47 12.35 -10.67 6.85
N ASN A 48 13.02 -11.81 6.78
CA ASN A 48 14.42 -11.95 7.21
C ASN A 48 15.41 -11.13 6.35
N GLN A 49 15.04 -10.80 5.10
CA GLN A 49 15.87 -10.01 4.17
C GLN A 49 15.62 -8.49 4.30
N ILE A 50 14.68 -8.08 5.15
CA ILE A 50 14.26 -6.69 5.29
C ILE A 50 14.99 -6.01 6.47
N PRO A 51 15.63 -4.85 6.28
CA PRO A 51 16.23 -4.08 7.36
C PRO A 51 15.20 -3.65 8.41
N GLN A 52 15.63 -3.57 9.68
CA GLN A 52 14.75 -3.30 10.82
C GLN A 52 14.00 -1.95 10.73
N SER A 53 14.62 -0.94 10.12
CA SER A 53 14.00 0.36 9.87
C SER A 53 12.82 0.28 8.90
N ASN A 54 12.90 -0.56 7.87
CA ASN A 54 11.81 -0.80 6.91
C ASN A 54 10.73 -1.72 7.47
N LYS A 55 11.07 -2.65 8.38
CA LYS A 55 10.08 -3.47 9.11
C LYS A 55 9.14 -2.59 9.93
N LYS A 56 9.66 -1.59 10.65
CA LYS A 56 8.84 -0.62 11.39
C LYS A 56 7.88 0.12 10.46
N GLN A 57 8.34 0.56 9.28
CA GLN A 57 7.50 1.25 8.30
C GLN A 57 6.38 0.34 7.76
N LEU A 58 6.67 -0.95 7.51
CA LEU A 58 5.66 -1.93 7.11
C LEU A 58 4.62 -2.19 8.22
N LEU A 59 5.05 -2.25 9.49
CA LEU A 59 4.13 -2.40 10.62
C LEU A 59 3.22 -1.17 10.79
N VAL A 60 3.77 0.03 10.63
CA VAL A 60 2.99 1.28 10.65
C VAL A 60 1.96 1.28 9.52
N TYR A 61 2.35 0.86 8.30
CA TYR A 61 1.42 0.71 7.19
C TYR A 61 0.24 -0.21 7.55
N VAL A 62 0.50 -1.41 8.09
CA VAL A 62 -0.56 -2.34 8.50
C VAL A 62 -1.44 -1.78 9.60
N ALA A 63 -0.85 -1.11 10.60
CA ALA A 63 -1.62 -0.48 11.67
C ALA A 63 -2.59 0.57 11.12
N ILE A 64 -2.15 1.41 10.18
CA ILE A 64 -3.00 2.40 9.52
C ILE A 64 -4.09 1.71 8.67
N CYS A 65 -3.76 0.65 7.92
CA CYS A 65 -4.77 -0.13 7.18
C CYS A 65 -5.87 -0.67 8.12
N LEU A 66 -5.48 -1.21 9.28
CA LEU A 66 -6.43 -1.73 10.26
C LEU A 66 -7.31 -0.63 10.85
N ILE A 67 -6.74 0.53 11.19
CA ILE A 67 -7.50 1.68 11.70
C ILE A 67 -8.53 2.14 10.66
N ILE A 68 -8.14 2.25 9.38
CA ILE A 68 -9.04 2.64 8.30
C ILE A 68 -10.15 1.59 8.12
N PHE A 69 -9.79 0.31 8.11
CA PHE A 69 -10.76 -0.78 7.96
C PHE A 69 -11.79 -0.78 9.10
N ILE A 70 -11.32 -0.61 10.34
CA ILE A 70 -12.18 -0.47 11.52
C ILE A 70 -13.06 0.79 11.39
N GLY A 71 -12.50 1.92 10.94
CA GLY A 71 -13.24 3.15 10.70
C GLY A 71 -14.36 2.99 9.66
N ILE A 72 -14.08 2.31 8.55
CA ILE A 72 -15.08 1.97 7.52
C ILE A 72 -16.15 1.04 8.10
N TYR A 73 -15.74 0.01 8.84
CA TYR A 73 -16.65 -0.95 9.45
C TYR A 73 -17.63 -0.27 10.43
N TYR A 74 -17.14 0.56 11.35
CA TYR A 74 -18.02 1.28 12.27
C TYR A 74 -18.84 2.37 11.59
N SER A 75 -18.28 3.06 10.59
CA SER A 75 -19.03 4.06 9.81
C SER A 75 -20.18 3.45 9.01
N SER A 76 -20.03 2.21 8.55
CA SER A 76 -21.08 1.49 7.79
C SER A 76 -22.10 0.81 8.70
N ALA A 77 -21.73 0.44 9.93
CA ALA A 77 -22.64 -0.15 10.92
C ALA A 77 -23.47 0.89 11.70
N SER A 78 -23.07 2.17 11.66
CA SER A 78 -23.80 3.27 12.28
C SER A 78 -24.98 3.70 11.41
N GLU A 79 -26.16 3.92 12.02
CA GLU A 79 -27.32 4.54 11.35
C GLU A 79 -27.00 5.98 10.88
N TYR A 80 -25.98 6.62 11.46
CA TYR A 80 -25.44 7.90 11.03
C TYR A 80 -24.29 7.68 10.06
N TYR A 81 -24.62 7.22 8.85
CA TYR A 81 -23.67 7.22 7.75
C TYR A 81 -23.33 8.67 7.38
N ASN A 82 -22.04 9.02 7.42
CA ASN A 82 -21.59 10.36 7.08
C ASN A 82 -20.70 10.30 5.84
N ASP A 83 -21.22 10.80 4.72
CA ASP A 83 -20.52 10.85 3.43
C ASP A 83 -19.16 11.58 3.51
N LEU A 84 -19.02 12.54 4.43
CA LEU A 84 -17.76 13.23 4.67
C LEU A 84 -16.71 12.28 5.27
N ILE A 85 -17.09 11.41 6.21
CA ILE A 85 -16.20 10.43 6.83
C ILE A 85 -15.75 9.41 5.77
N LEU A 86 -16.68 8.90 4.95
CA LEU A 86 -16.35 7.99 3.86
C LEU A 86 -15.37 8.64 2.88
N SER A 87 -15.64 9.88 2.45
CA SER A 87 -14.79 10.60 1.52
C SER A 87 -13.38 10.81 2.09
N MET A 88 -13.26 11.17 3.37
CA MET A 88 -11.97 11.28 4.05
C MET A 88 -11.23 9.94 4.10
N LEU A 89 -11.92 8.84 4.44
CA LEU A 89 -11.32 7.49 4.48
C LEU A 89 -10.83 7.02 3.11
N LEU A 90 -11.55 7.38 2.03
CA LEU A 90 -11.12 7.12 0.65
C LEU A 90 -9.86 7.91 0.29
N ILE A 91 -9.81 9.21 0.62
CA ILE A 91 -8.61 10.03 0.37
C ILE A 91 -7.39 9.46 1.13
N ILE A 92 -7.57 9.12 2.41
CA ILE A 92 -6.50 8.53 3.22
C ILE A 92 -6.05 7.19 2.62
N SER A 93 -6.97 6.36 2.14
CA SER A 93 -6.64 5.10 1.47
C SER A 93 -5.78 5.31 0.22
N GLY A 94 -6.05 6.35 -0.58
CA GLY A 94 -5.22 6.71 -1.73
C GLY A 94 -3.82 7.19 -1.33
N LEU A 95 -3.72 8.00 -0.27
CA LEU A 95 -2.42 8.40 0.29
C LEU A 95 -1.63 7.19 0.82
N LEU A 96 -2.33 6.20 1.38
CA LEU A 96 -1.73 4.98 1.89
C LEU A 96 -1.17 4.11 0.76
N GLU A 97 -1.85 4.08 -0.39
CA GLU A 97 -1.39 3.43 -1.61
C GLU A 97 -0.01 3.99 -2.05
N LEU A 98 0.12 5.31 -2.05
CA LEU A 98 1.37 6.03 -2.33
C LEU A 98 2.45 5.76 -1.27
N TYR A 99 2.07 5.70 0.00
CA TYR A 99 2.99 5.36 1.09
C TYR A 99 3.57 3.95 0.93
N PHE A 100 2.74 2.98 0.54
CA PHE A 100 3.22 1.63 0.24
C PHE A 100 4.18 1.59 -0.95
N LEU A 101 3.93 2.41 -1.98
CA LEU A 101 4.87 2.57 -3.10
C LEU A 101 6.22 3.12 -2.65
N TYR A 102 6.22 4.11 -1.76
CA TYR A 102 7.44 4.66 -1.19
C TYR A 102 8.26 3.59 -0.45
N ILE A 103 7.61 2.80 0.43
CA ILE A 103 8.26 1.68 1.13
C ILE A 103 8.82 0.66 0.13
N SER A 104 8.01 0.33 -0.89
CA SER A 104 8.37 -0.64 -1.93
C SER A 104 9.59 -0.19 -2.74
N LYS A 105 9.68 1.11 -3.08
CA LYS A 105 10.83 1.71 -3.76
C LYS A 105 12.09 1.58 -2.91
N LYS A 106 12.01 2.00 -1.65
CA LYS A 106 13.15 1.94 -0.72
C LYS A 106 13.68 0.52 -0.55
N LEU A 107 12.79 -0.48 -0.46
CA LEU A 107 13.15 -1.89 -0.40
C LEU A 107 13.77 -2.41 -1.72
N SER A 108 13.32 -1.91 -2.87
CA SER A 108 13.92 -2.22 -4.16
C SER A 108 15.36 -1.70 -4.25
N ASP A 109 15.59 -0.45 -3.85
CA ASP A 109 16.91 0.20 -3.93
C ASP A 109 17.92 -0.46 -2.99
N LEU A 110 17.49 -0.84 -1.78
CA LEU A 110 18.32 -1.57 -0.82
C LEU A 110 18.74 -2.95 -1.35
N TYR A 111 17.81 -3.67 -1.97
CA TYR A 111 18.08 -4.98 -2.57
C TYR A 111 19.04 -4.90 -3.77
N LEU A 112 18.95 -3.83 -4.56
CA LEU A 112 19.91 -3.59 -5.63
C LEU A 112 21.30 -3.27 -5.06
N LYS A 113 21.37 -2.43 -4.03
CA LYS A 113 22.64 -2.06 -3.40
C LYS A 113 23.35 -3.25 -2.75
N SER A 114 22.61 -4.16 -2.09
CA SER A 114 23.18 -5.38 -1.52
C SER A 114 23.70 -6.35 -2.59
N ASN A 115 23.02 -6.45 -3.74
CA ASN A 115 23.45 -7.34 -4.82
C ASN A 115 24.64 -6.77 -5.62
N VAL A 116 24.80 -5.44 -5.65
CA VAL A 116 25.94 -4.79 -6.32
C VAL A 116 27.19 -4.79 -5.44
N ASN A 117 27.05 -4.68 -4.12
CA ASN A 117 28.19 -4.55 -3.21
C ASN A 117 28.72 -5.87 -2.64
N GLY A 118 28.10 -7.02 -2.97
CA GLY A 118 28.45 -8.32 -2.40
C GLY A 118 28.21 -8.39 -0.87
N PRO A 119 28.14 -9.59 -0.27
CA PRO A 119 28.14 -9.70 1.18
C PRO A 119 29.49 -9.19 1.69
N GLN A 120 29.50 -8.06 2.39
CA GLN A 120 30.61 -7.70 3.27
C GLN A 120 30.54 -8.65 4.47
N SER A 121 31.20 -9.80 4.31
CA SER A 121 31.55 -10.74 5.39
C SER A 121 32.57 -10.12 6.32
#